data_AF-A0A1T4UTZ8-F1
#
_entry.id   AF-A0A1T4UTZ8-F1
#
_cell.length_a   1.000
_cell.length_b   1.000
_cell.length_c   1.000
_cell.angle_alpha   90.00
_cell.angle_beta   90.00
_cell.angle_gamma   90.00
#
_symmetry.space_group_name_H-M   'P 1'
#
loop_
_entity.id
_entity.type
_entity.pdbx_description
1 polymer ?
#
loop_
_entity_poly.entity_id
_entity_poly.type
_entity_poly.pdbx_seq_one_letter_code
_entity_poly.pdbx_strand_id
1 'polypeptide(L)'
;MQLKTKVIAPKVMQELLKALREARVDLVSRSISEDPQLFSALFQYENNENLLSLSFEREYSIFINSNLEKFSNNITDIEDVDTKKKLKQITKELVSFKQSKSTSCIDTFFLGDKVTQIEKIFSVFDKDKDRLAEINYIRRKDQVLFEREFNRLLGEQNGLVK
;
A
#
# COMPACT_ATOMS: atom_id res chain seq x y z
N MET A 1 -38.29 -1.94 29.70
CA MET A 1 -38.39 -2.08 28.23
C MET A 1 -37.14 -2.79 27.76
N GLN A 2 -37.22 -4.10 27.47
CA GLN A 2 -36.04 -4.89 27.10
C GLN A 2 -35.67 -4.62 25.64
N LEU A 3 -34.48 -4.05 25.40
CA LEU A 3 -33.86 -3.98 24.08
C LEU A 3 -33.49 -5.41 23.64
N LYS A 4 -34.40 -6.07 22.92
CA LYS A 4 -34.05 -7.29 22.18
C LYS A 4 -33.06 -6.91 21.08
N THR A 5 -31.78 -7.18 21.30
CA THR A 5 -30.75 -7.17 20.28
C THR A 5 -31.12 -8.21 19.21
N LYS A 6 -31.78 -7.76 18.12
CA LYS A 6 -32.01 -8.61 16.95
C LYS A 6 -30.65 -8.99 16.35
N VAL A 7 -30.36 -10.28 16.40
CA VAL A 7 -29.14 -10.93 15.90
C VAL A 7 -29.07 -10.71 14.38
N ILE A 8 -27.90 -10.30 13.89
CA ILE A 8 -27.64 -10.17 12.45
C ILE A 8 -27.90 -11.52 11.78
N ALA A 9 -28.55 -11.51 10.62
CA ALA A 9 -28.81 -12.75 9.89
C ALA A 9 -27.50 -13.55 9.70
N PRO A 10 -27.44 -14.84 10.08
CA PRO A 10 -26.20 -15.62 10.09
C PRO A 10 -25.45 -15.59 8.75
N LYS A 11 -26.19 -15.55 7.64
CA LYS A 11 -25.64 -15.46 6.27
C LYS A 11 -24.85 -14.17 6.04
N VAL A 12 -25.38 -13.03 6.46
CA VAL A 12 -24.72 -11.72 6.31
C VAL A 12 -23.45 -11.65 7.15
N MET A 13 -23.48 -12.25 8.35
CA MET A 13 -22.29 -12.35 9.19
C MET A 13 -21.21 -13.23 8.54
N GLN A 14 -21.59 -14.33 7.91
CA GLN A 14 -20.66 -15.19 7.16
C GLN A 14 -20.05 -14.46 5.96
N GLU A 15 -20.84 -13.70 5.20
CA GLU A 15 -20.37 -12.89 4.07
C GLU A 15 -19.38 -11.82 4.53
N LEU A 16 -19.68 -11.12 5.63
CA LEU A 16 -18.77 -10.13 6.22
C LEU A 16 -17.45 -10.76 6.68
N LEU A 17 -17.51 -11.90 7.38
CA LEU A 17 -16.32 -12.61 7.85
C LEU A 17 -15.47 -13.13 6.67
N LYS A 18 -16.12 -13.56 5.58
CA LYS A 18 -15.43 -13.96 4.36
C LYS A 18 -14.69 -12.78 3.72
N ALA A 19 -15.35 -11.63 3.58
CA ALA A 19 -14.73 -10.42 3.05
C ALA A 19 -13.54 -9.94 3.92
N LEU A 20 -13.68 -9.99 5.26
CA LEU A 20 -12.58 -9.69 6.18
C LEU A 20 -11.41 -10.67 6.06
N ARG A 21 -11.70 -11.95 5.82
CA ARG A 21 -10.67 -12.97 5.58
C ARG A 21 -9.93 -12.69 4.28
N GLU A 22 -10.63 -12.38 3.19
CA GLU A 22 -10.04 -12.03 1.90
C GLU A 22 -9.20 -10.74 1.99
N ALA A 23 -9.69 -9.72 2.68
CA ALA A 23 -8.96 -8.50 3.01
C ALA A 23 -7.63 -8.79 3.72
N ARG A 24 -7.67 -9.65 4.75
CA ARG A 24 -6.48 -10.07 5.49
C ARG A 24 -5.51 -10.86 4.62
N VAL A 25 -5.99 -11.82 3.84
CA VAL A 25 -5.13 -12.63 2.96
C VAL A 25 -4.36 -11.74 2.00
N ASP A 26 -5.03 -10.77 1.40
CA ASP A 26 -4.43 -9.84 0.43
C ASP A 26 -3.34 -8.96 1.07
N LEU A 27 -3.59 -8.43 2.27
CA LEU A 27 -2.59 -7.68 3.04
C LEU A 27 -1.36 -8.56 3.33
N VAL A 28 -1.59 -9.78 3.81
CA VAL A 28 -0.50 -10.71 4.14
C VAL A 28 0.29 -11.10 2.90
N SER A 29 -0.37 -11.37 1.76
CA SER A 29 0.33 -11.68 0.52
C SER A 29 1.20 -10.54 0.05
N ARG A 30 0.70 -9.28 0.08
CA ARG A 30 1.47 -8.11 -0.31
C ARG A 30 2.68 -7.88 0.60
N SER A 31 2.55 -8.17 1.90
CA SER A 31 3.68 -8.10 2.84
C SER A 31 4.72 -9.20 2.59
N ILE A 32 4.30 -10.44 2.38
CA ILE A 32 5.21 -11.58 2.15
C ILE A 32 5.91 -11.45 0.80
N SER A 33 5.21 -10.97 -0.23
CA SER A 33 5.76 -10.81 -1.58
C SER A 33 6.59 -9.54 -1.75
N GLU A 34 6.77 -8.76 -0.68
CA GLU A 34 7.42 -7.45 -0.72
C GLU A 34 6.88 -6.58 -1.86
N ASP A 35 5.56 -6.39 -1.89
CA ASP A 35 4.87 -5.65 -2.94
C ASP A 35 5.62 -4.35 -3.28
N PRO A 36 6.07 -4.16 -4.54
CA PRO A 36 6.97 -3.07 -4.87
C PRO A 36 6.39 -1.69 -4.54
N GLN A 37 5.08 -1.50 -4.69
CA GLN A 37 4.42 -0.23 -4.37
C GLN A 37 4.51 0.11 -2.88
N LEU A 38 4.33 -0.88 -2.00
CA LEU A 38 4.43 -0.74 -0.54
C LEU A 38 5.88 -0.55 -0.09
N PHE A 39 6.78 -1.42 -0.54
CA PHE A 39 8.14 -1.48 0.01
C PHE A 39 9.09 -0.44 -0.58
N SER A 40 8.94 -0.06 -1.85
CA SER A 40 9.81 0.97 -2.47
C SER A 40 9.79 2.28 -1.70
N ALA A 41 8.61 2.71 -1.24
CA ALA A 41 8.45 3.96 -0.51
C ALA A 41 9.17 3.96 0.84
N LEU A 42 9.34 2.79 1.48
CA LEU A 42 10.07 2.66 2.75
C LEU A 42 11.54 3.01 2.58
N PHE A 43 12.14 2.60 1.46
CA PHE A 43 13.54 2.90 1.15
C PHE A 43 13.70 4.29 0.52
N GLN A 44 12.81 4.64 -0.41
CA GLN A 44 12.89 5.88 -1.16
C GLN A 44 12.73 7.11 -0.28
N TYR A 45 11.88 7.02 0.75
CA TYR A 45 11.59 8.13 1.66
C TYR A 45 12.12 7.92 3.08
N GLU A 46 13.03 6.96 3.30
CA GLU A 46 13.60 6.64 4.62
C GLU A 46 14.12 7.89 5.36
N ASN A 47 14.76 8.80 4.63
CA ASN A 47 15.34 10.03 5.18
C ASN A 47 14.40 11.25 5.13
N ASN A 48 13.15 11.08 4.68
CA ASN A 48 12.14 12.15 4.59
C ASN A 48 10.85 11.70 5.28
N GLU A 49 10.75 11.99 6.57
CA GLU A 49 9.62 11.60 7.43
C GLU A 49 8.26 12.04 6.87
N ASN A 50 8.18 13.22 6.24
CA ASN A 50 6.92 13.73 5.69
C ASN A 50 6.46 12.89 4.48
N LEU A 51 7.38 12.57 3.57
CA LEU A 51 7.08 11.73 2.40
C LEU A 51 6.80 10.27 2.81
N LEU A 52 7.51 9.78 3.82
CA LEU A 52 7.29 8.46 4.39
C LEU A 52 5.92 8.38 5.10
N SER A 53 5.54 9.40 5.87
CA SER A 53 4.22 9.49 6.48
C SER A 53 3.11 9.53 5.41
N LEU A 54 3.31 10.31 4.34
CA LEU A 54 2.39 10.34 3.19
C LEU A 54 2.28 8.99 2.48
N SER A 55 3.36 8.22 2.39
CA SER A 55 3.32 6.90 1.76
C SER A 55 2.47 5.92 2.58
N PHE A 56 2.57 5.96 3.92
CA PHE A 56 1.66 5.21 4.79
C PHE A 56 0.21 5.64 4.64
N GLU A 57 -0.07 6.94 4.47
CA GLU A 57 -1.43 7.40 4.20
C GLU A 57 -1.99 6.91 2.86
N ARG A 58 -1.15 6.85 1.82
CA ARG A 58 -1.50 6.26 0.52
C ARG A 58 -1.85 4.78 0.68
N GLU A 59 -0.99 4.01 1.32
CA GLU A 59 -1.19 2.56 1.49
C GLU A 59 -2.42 2.24 2.33
N TYR A 60 -2.67 3.03 3.37
CA TYR A 60 -3.91 2.93 4.14
C TYR A 60 -5.14 3.18 3.25
N SER A 61 -5.10 4.20 2.39
CA SER A 61 -6.21 4.54 1.50
C SER A 61 -6.48 3.44 0.46
N ILE A 62 -5.41 2.87 -0.11
CA ILE A 62 -5.48 1.71 -1.01
C ILE A 62 -6.10 0.50 -0.31
N PHE A 63 -5.62 0.20 0.91
CA PHE A 63 -6.14 -0.91 1.71
C PHE A 63 -7.64 -0.76 1.99
N ILE A 64 -8.08 0.43 2.42
CA ILE A 64 -9.50 0.67 2.68
C ILE A 64 -10.33 0.53 1.39
N ASN A 65 -9.90 1.12 0.27
CA ASN A 65 -10.62 1.00 -1.00
C ASN A 65 -10.77 -0.45 -1.45
N SER A 66 -9.67 -1.20 -1.49
CA SER A 66 -9.68 -2.63 -1.86
C SER A 66 -10.62 -3.44 -0.97
N ASN A 67 -10.65 -3.16 0.33
CA ASN A 67 -11.52 -3.87 1.25
C ASN A 67 -12.99 -3.47 1.09
N LEU A 68 -13.29 -2.19 0.85
CA LEU A 68 -14.65 -1.73 0.57
C LEU A 68 -15.22 -2.37 -0.70
N GLU A 69 -14.40 -2.56 -1.74
CA GLU A 69 -14.78 -3.32 -2.93
C GLU A 69 -15.08 -4.79 -2.59
N LYS A 70 -14.22 -5.45 -1.80
CA LYS A 70 -14.44 -6.84 -1.35
C LYS A 70 -15.70 -6.99 -0.52
N PHE A 71 -16.04 -6.00 0.31
CA PHE A 71 -17.31 -5.95 1.03
C PHE A 71 -18.49 -5.80 0.07
N SER A 72 -18.39 -4.89 -0.90
CA SER A 72 -19.44 -4.68 -1.91
C SER A 72 -19.68 -5.93 -2.76
N ASN A 73 -18.64 -6.71 -3.06
CA ASN A 73 -18.73 -7.90 -3.91
C ASN A 73 -19.27 -9.13 -3.17
N ASN A 74 -19.05 -9.25 -1.86
CA ASN A 74 -19.45 -10.42 -1.07
C ASN A 74 -20.81 -10.27 -0.37
N ILE A 75 -21.26 -9.04 -0.13
CA ILE A 75 -22.57 -8.78 0.49
C ILE A 75 -23.64 -8.87 -0.59
N THR A 76 -24.37 -9.98 -0.63
CA THR A 76 -25.52 -10.14 -1.55
C THR A 76 -26.75 -9.40 -1.04
N ASP A 77 -27.65 -9.04 -1.96
CA ASP A 77 -28.76 -8.09 -1.78
C ASP A 77 -29.44 -8.19 -0.40
N ILE A 78 -29.17 -7.22 0.46
CA ILE A 78 -29.69 -7.19 1.82
C ILE A 78 -31.15 -6.70 1.73
N GLU A 79 -32.09 -7.63 1.64
CA GLU A 79 -33.53 -7.32 1.70
C GLU A 79 -33.93 -6.67 3.04
N ASP A 80 -33.19 -6.96 4.12
CA ASP A 80 -33.44 -6.42 5.46
C ASP A 80 -32.80 -5.03 5.69
N VAL A 81 -33.66 -4.00 5.70
CA VAL A 81 -33.29 -2.59 5.91
C VAL A 81 -32.50 -2.36 7.20
N ASP A 82 -32.80 -3.11 8.26
CA ASP A 82 -32.10 -2.97 9.56
C ASP A 82 -30.68 -3.53 9.51
N THR A 83 -30.47 -4.67 8.86
CA THR A 83 -29.14 -5.24 8.63
C THR A 83 -28.29 -4.35 7.74
N LYS A 84 -28.88 -3.73 6.70
CA LYS A 84 -28.22 -2.73 5.86
C LYS A 84 -27.77 -1.51 6.66
N LYS A 85 -28.61 -1.03 7.60
CA LYS A 85 -28.29 0.10 8.48
C LYS A 85 -27.15 -0.22 9.45
N LYS A 86 -27.14 -1.43 10.04
CA LYS A 86 -26.05 -1.89 10.92
C LYS A 86 -24.74 -2.08 10.17
N LEU A 87 -24.75 -2.69 8.98
CA LEU A 87 -23.56 -2.82 8.16
C LEU A 87 -23.02 -1.47 7.72
N LYS A 88 -23.89 -0.56 7.28
CA LYS A 88 -23.49 0.82 6.98
C LYS A 88 -22.86 1.49 8.19
N GLN A 89 -23.36 1.22 9.39
CA GLN A 89 -22.78 1.74 10.63
C GLN A 89 -21.42 1.11 10.95
N ILE A 90 -21.24 -0.19 10.78
CA ILE A 90 -19.94 -0.86 10.94
C ILE A 90 -18.93 -0.34 9.93
N THR A 91 -19.29 -0.26 8.65
CA THR A 91 -18.45 0.32 7.61
C THR A 91 -18.10 1.77 7.92
N LYS A 92 -19.08 2.56 8.37
CA LYS A 92 -18.87 3.95 8.78
C LYS A 92 -17.93 4.03 9.98
N GLU A 93 -18.10 3.20 11.00
CA GLU A 93 -17.21 3.13 12.17
C GLU A 93 -15.79 2.75 11.76
N LEU A 94 -15.63 1.75 10.88
CA LEU A 94 -14.34 1.29 10.35
C LEU A 94 -13.62 2.39 9.56
N VAL A 95 -14.35 3.14 8.73
CA VAL A 95 -13.83 4.29 7.98
C VAL A 95 -13.57 5.49 8.91
N SER A 96 -14.43 5.72 9.89
CA SER A 96 -14.34 6.85 10.83
C SER A 96 -13.37 6.65 11.99
N PHE A 97 -12.87 5.42 12.21
CA PHE A 97 -11.88 5.10 13.26
C PHE A 97 -10.59 5.95 13.14
N LYS A 98 -10.36 6.56 11.96
CA LYS A 98 -9.29 7.55 11.72
C LYS A 98 -9.77 9.00 11.60
N GLN A 99 -11.06 9.28 11.38
CA GLN A 99 -11.61 10.65 11.22
C GLN A 99 -12.00 11.31 12.55
N SER A 100 -11.17 11.22 13.59
CA SER A 100 -11.42 11.96 14.84
C SER A 100 -11.28 13.48 14.72
N LYS A 101 -11.23 14.06 13.51
CA LYS A 101 -11.13 15.52 13.28
C LYS A 101 -12.00 16.14 12.17
N SER A 102 -12.83 15.42 11.41
CA SER A 102 -13.80 16.10 10.54
C SER A 102 -15.09 15.32 10.34
N THR A 103 -16.19 16.00 10.62
CA THR A 103 -17.56 15.52 10.46
C THR A 103 -18.04 15.80 9.04
N SER A 104 -17.85 14.88 8.10
CA SER A 104 -18.73 14.79 6.93
C SER A 104 -18.65 13.42 6.28
N CYS A 105 -19.82 12.82 6.13
CA CYS A 105 -20.06 11.50 5.58
C CYS A 105 -20.11 11.55 4.05
N ILE A 106 -18.96 11.54 3.36
CA ILE A 106 -18.82 11.10 1.95
C ILE A 106 -17.33 10.82 1.77
N ASP A 107 -16.83 9.58 1.66
CA ASP A 107 -15.36 9.39 1.49
C ASP A 107 -14.88 8.15 0.71
N THR A 108 -15.71 7.38 0.00
CA THR A 108 -15.16 6.33 -0.90
C THR A 108 -14.58 6.95 -2.19
N PHE A 109 -15.27 7.95 -2.76
CA PHE A 109 -14.76 8.72 -3.91
C PHE A 109 -13.50 9.54 -3.56
N PHE A 110 -13.44 10.06 -2.34
CA PHE A 110 -12.32 10.87 -1.90
C PHE A 110 -11.04 10.06 -1.62
N LEU A 111 -11.13 8.76 -1.32
CA LEU A 111 -9.94 7.94 -1.14
C LEU A 111 -9.18 7.72 -2.46
N GLY A 112 -9.89 7.51 -3.57
CA GLY A 112 -9.27 7.44 -4.90
C GLY A 112 -8.63 8.77 -5.32
N ASP A 113 -9.34 9.87 -5.08
CA ASP A 113 -8.80 11.22 -5.31
C ASP A 113 -7.61 11.53 -4.40
N LYS A 114 -7.64 11.08 -3.14
CA LYS A 114 -6.55 11.22 -2.17
C LYS A 114 -5.31 10.46 -2.62
N VAL A 115 -5.47 9.21 -3.08
CA VAL A 115 -4.37 8.43 -3.66
C VAL A 115 -3.78 9.19 -4.85
N THR A 116 -4.62 9.67 -5.76
CA THR A 116 -4.19 10.43 -6.94
C THR A 116 -3.45 11.73 -6.57
N GLN A 117 -3.92 12.45 -5.55
CA GLN A 117 -3.25 13.66 -5.06
C GLN A 117 -1.89 13.35 -4.42
N ILE A 118 -1.79 12.28 -3.63
CA ILE A 118 -0.52 11.85 -3.05
C ILE A 118 0.47 11.42 -4.15
N GLU A 119 0.01 10.71 -5.17
CA GLU A 119 0.84 10.34 -6.34
C GLU A 119 1.33 11.56 -7.11
N LYS A 120 0.50 12.60 -7.26
CA LYS A 120 0.95 13.87 -7.83
C LYS A 120 2.03 14.54 -6.99
N ILE A 121 1.90 14.52 -5.66
CA ILE A 121 2.94 15.02 -4.75
C ILE A 121 4.23 14.23 -4.96
N PHE A 122 4.17 12.89 -4.92
CA PHE A 122 5.34 12.04 -5.19
C PHE A 122 5.97 12.33 -6.54
N SER A 123 5.19 12.53 -7.61
CA SER A 123 5.73 12.86 -8.93
C SER A 123 6.58 14.14 -8.98
N VAL A 124 6.37 15.08 -8.05
CA VAL A 124 7.19 16.29 -7.94
C VAL A 124 8.52 16.01 -7.25
N PHE A 125 8.53 15.13 -6.24
CA PHE A 125 9.73 14.77 -5.47
C PHE A 125 10.55 13.65 -6.13
N ASP A 126 9.91 12.78 -6.89
CA ASP A 126 10.52 11.68 -7.63
C ASP A 126 11.20 12.15 -8.93
N LYS A 127 11.23 13.47 -9.17
CA LYS A 127 12.07 14.09 -10.22
C LYS A 127 13.56 13.87 -10.03
N ASP A 128 13.98 13.31 -8.89
CA ASP A 128 15.32 12.74 -8.67
C ASP A 128 15.63 11.51 -9.55
N LYS A 129 14.84 11.19 -10.59
CA LYS A 129 15.19 10.21 -11.64
C LYS A 129 16.60 10.42 -12.23
N ASP A 130 17.07 11.66 -12.28
CA ASP A 130 18.44 11.99 -12.69
C ASP A 130 19.49 11.35 -11.77
N ARG A 131 19.16 11.19 -10.48
CA ARG A 131 20.02 10.57 -9.47
C ARG A 131 20.12 9.06 -9.65
N LEU A 132 19.06 8.39 -10.11
CA LEU A 132 19.13 6.96 -10.46
C LEU A 132 19.98 6.72 -11.71
N ALA A 133 19.88 7.61 -12.70
CA ALA A 133 20.77 7.59 -13.87
C ALA A 133 22.24 7.80 -13.45
N GLU A 134 22.49 8.74 -12.54
CA GLU A 134 23.81 9.00 -11.96
C GLU A 134 24.36 7.79 -11.18
N ILE A 135 23.55 7.16 -10.31
CA ILE A 135 23.93 5.95 -9.57
C ILE A 135 24.26 4.81 -10.53
N ASN A 136 23.45 4.61 -11.58
CA ASN A 136 23.71 3.60 -12.60
C ASN A 136 24.99 3.89 -13.38
N TYR A 137 25.27 5.16 -13.67
CA TYR A 137 26.53 5.58 -14.30
C TYR A 137 27.73 5.27 -13.39
N ILE A 138 27.68 5.65 -12.10
CA ILE A 138 28.75 5.37 -11.12
C ILE A 138 28.99 3.87 -11.01
N ARG A 139 27.94 3.06 -10.86
CA ARG A 139 28.03 1.60 -10.79
C ARG A 139 28.72 1.00 -12.02
N ARG A 140 28.33 1.41 -13.22
CA ARG A 140 28.96 0.92 -14.47
C ARG A 140 30.41 1.35 -14.58
N LYS A 141 30.72 2.61 -14.20
CA LYS A 141 32.09 3.13 -14.19
C LYS A 141 32.99 2.30 -13.27
N ASP A 142 32.53 2.06 -12.04
CA ASP A 142 33.30 1.30 -11.04
C ASP A 142 33.49 -0.16 -11.47
N GLN A 143 32.48 -0.78 -12.07
CA GLN A 143 32.59 -2.13 -12.63
C GLN A 143 33.67 -2.21 -13.71
N VAL A 144 33.68 -1.28 -14.68
CA VAL A 144 34.68 -1.26 -15.76
C VAL A 144 36.09 -0.97 -15.23
N LEU A 145 36.22 -0.05 -14.27
CA LEU A 145 37.51 0.26 -13.65
C LEU A 145 38.05 -0.95 -12.86
N PHE A 146 37.18 -1.60 -12.08
CA PHE A 146 37.53 -2.82 -11.36
C PHE A 146 37.99 -3.92 -12.32
N GLU A 147 37.24 -4.17 -13.39
CA GLU A 147 37.56 -5.21 -14.37
C GLU A 147 38.86 -4.89 -15.12
N ARG A 148 39.14 -3.62 -15.42
CA ARG A 148 40.41 -3.18 -16.01
C ARG A 148 41.59 -3.43 -15.07
N GLU A 149 41.46 -3.03 -13.80
CA GLU A 149 42.51 -3.23 -12.80
C GLU A 149 42.71 -4.72 -12.49
N PHE A 150 41.63 -5.48 -12.40
CA PHE A 150 41.66 -6.91 -12.20
C PHE A 150 42.38 -7.63 -13.34
N ASN A 151 42.08 -7.27 -14.59
CA ASN A 151 42.76 -7.80 -15.76
C ASN A 151 44.23 -7.35 -15.86
N ARG A 152 44.55 -6.13 -15.42
CA ARG A 152 45.94 -5.66 -15.31
C ARG A 152 46.72 -6.52 -14.32
N LEU A 153 46.19 -6.73 -13.12
CA LEU A 153 46.82 -7.55 -12.08
C LEU A 153 46.96 -9.02 -12.51
N LEU A 154 45.96 -9.58 -13.20
CA LEU A 154 46.04 -10.93 -13.78
C LEU A 154 47.08 -11.01 -14.91
N GLY A 155 47.14 -9.99 -15.78
CA GLY A 155 48.14 -9.90 -16.85
C GLY A 155 49.56 -9.72 -16.32
N GLU A 156 49.73 -8.92 -15.26
CA GLU A 156 51.00 -8.73 -14.55
C GLU A 156 51.45 -10.01 -13.81
N GLN A 157 50.51 -10.78 -13.24
CA GLN A 157 50.80 -12.11 -12.67
C GLN A 157 51.19 -13.14 -13.74
N ASN A 158 50.52 -13.12 -14.90
CA ASN A 158 50.77 -14.06 -16.00
C ASN A 158 51.99 -13.68 -16.87
N GLY A 159 52.46 -12.42 -16.79
CA GLY A 159 53.66 -11.92 -17.46
C GLY A 159 54.96 -12.08 -16.67
N LEU A 160 54.91 -12.64 -15.45
CA LEU A 160 56.08 -12.97 -14.62
C LEU A 160 56.54 -14.43 -14.76
N VAL A 161 56.11 -15.12 -15.81
CA VAL A 161 56.75 -16.37 -16.24
C VAL A 161 57.84 -16.02 -17.26
N LYS A 162 59.07 -15.92 -16.75
CA LYS A 162 60.31 -16.05 -17.53
C LYS A 162 60.32 -17.37 -18.31
#